data_AF-A0A352J3F0-F1
#
_entry.id   AF-A0A352J3F0-F1
#
_cell.length_a   1.000
_cell.length_b   1.000
_cell.length_c   1.000
_cell.angle_alpha   90.00
_cell.angle_beta   90.00
_cell.angle_gamma   90.00
#
_symmetry.space_group_name_H-M   'P 1'
#
loop_
_entity.id
_entity.type
_entity.pdbx_description
1 polymer ?
#
loop_
_entity_poly.entity_id
_entity_poly.type
_entity_poly.pdbx_seq_one_letter_code
_entity_poly.pdbx_strand_id
1 'polypeptide(L)' 'MIILVKLILMHLAGDFILQSKSWVEEKEKQGIRSIKLYLHGLIHGALAWLILWDLRYWAVALSIAVVHVGIDMVKLSF' A
#
# COMPACT_ATOMS: atom_id res chain seq x y z
N MET A 1 5.11 -20.53 -5.16
CA MET A 1 3.65 -20.46 -4.93
C MET A 1 3.30 -19.77 -3.60
N ILE A 2 4.00 -20.03 -2.48
CA ILE A 2 3.64 -19.41 -1.18
C ILE A 2 3.92 -17.90 -1.07
N ILE A 3 4.91 -17.37 -1.80
CA ILE A 3 5.27 -15.95 -1.76
C ILE A 3 4.14 -15.07 -2.28
N LEU A 4 3.54 -15.43 -3.43
CA LEU A 4 2.44 -14.66 -4.00
C LEU A 4 1.24 -14.60 -3.05
N VAL A 5 0.88 -15.73 -2.43
CA VAL A 5 -0.21 -15.79 -1.44
C VAL A 5 0.09 -14.89 -0.25
N LYS A 6 1.31 -14.93 0.29
CA LYS A 6 1.74 -14.03 1.39
C LYS A 6 1.60 -12.56 1.01
N LEU A 7 2.05 -12.17 -0.18
CA LEU A 7 1.97 -10.79 -0.65
C LEU A 7 0.51 -10.34 -0.84
N ILE A 8 -0.34 -11.18 -1.42
CA ILE A 8 -1.78 -10.89 -1.57
C ILE A 8 -2.44 -10.71 -0.19
N LEU A 9 -2.20 -11.62 0.75
CA LEU A 9 -2.78 -11.53 2.09
C LEU A 9 -2.35 -10.26 2.82
N MET A 10 -1.08 -9.89 2.73
CA MET A 10 -0.59 -8.67 3.35
C MET A 10 -1.12 -7.41 2.69
N HIS A 11 -1.33 -7.43 1.38
CA HIS A 11 -1.99 -6.35 0.67
C HIS A 11 -3.46 -6.20 1.10
N LEU A 12 -4.21 -7.31 1.18
CA LEU A 12 -5.59 -7.27 1.71
C LEU A 12 -5.62 -6.77 3.16
N ALA A 13 -4.67 -7.18 3.99
CA ALA A 13 -4.55 -6.66 5.35
C ALA A 13 -4.25 -5.15 5.35
N GLY A 14 -3.36 -4.68 4.48
CA GLY A 14 -3.07 -3.26 4.30
C GLY A 14 -4.33 -2.46 3.96
N ASP A 15 -5.05 -2.88 2.92
CA ASP A 15 -6.23 -2.16 2.40
C ASP A 15 -7.46 -2.23 3.29
N PHE A 16 -7.72 -3.35 3.98
CA PHE A 16 -8.99 -3.50 4.72
C PHE A 16 -8.84 -3.42 6.24
N ILE A 17 -7.66 -3.76 6.77
CA ILE A 17 -7.43 -3.75 8.23
C ILE A 17 -6.71 -2.46 8.63
N LEU A 18 -5.70 -2.05 7.87
CA LEU A 18 -4.84 -0.92 8.24
C LEU A 18 -5.26 0.41 7.61
N GLN A 19 -6.06 0.38 6.52
CA GLN A 19 -6.67 1.59 5.96
C GLN A 19 -7.98 1.91 6.71
N SER A 20 -7.97 2.94 7.53
CA SER A 20 -9.19 3.40 8.20
C SER A 20 -10.09 4.19 7.24
N LYS A 21 -11.40 4.20 7.51
CA LYS A 21 -12.37 5.02 6.76
C LYS A 21 -11.99 6.50 6.73
N SER A 22 -11.49 7.04 7.84
CA SER A 22 -11.04 8.43 7.92
C SER A 22 -9.88 8.77 6.97
N TRP A 23 -8.99 7.82 6.67
CA TRP A 23 -7.93 8.02 5.69
C TRP A 23 -8.48 8.08 4.27
N VAL A 24 -9.50 7.27 3.99
CA VAL A 24 -10.19 7.28 2.70
C VAL A 24 -10.93 8.62 2.52
N GLU A 25 -11.69 9.06 3.51
CA GLU A 25 -12.39 10.36 3.49
C GLU A 25 -11.42 11.54 3.32
N GLU A 26 -10.30 11.53 4.03
CA GLU A 26 -9.25 12.55 3.88
C GLU A 26 -8.61 12.50 2.48
N LYS A 27 -8.34 11.29 1.98
CA LYS A 27 -7.78 11.06 0.64
C LYS A 27 -8.71 11.57 -0.45
N GLU A 28 -10.00 11.27 -0.38
CA GLU A 28 -11.00 11.73 -1.35
C GLU A 28 -11.16 13.26 -1.32
N LYS A 29 -11.10 13.88 -0.12
CA LYS A 29 -11.21 15.34 0.02
C LYS A 29 -9.96 16.09 -0.45
N GLN A 30 -8.77 15.58 -0.17
CA GLN A 30 -7.50 16.27 -0.45
C GLN A 30 -6.81 15.79 -1.74
N GLY A 31 -7.27 14.69 -2.33
CA GLY A 31 -6.69 14.07 -3.50
C GLY A 31 -5.22 13.70 -3.29
N ILE A 32 -4.38 14.04 -4.27
CA ILE A 32 -2.92 13.80 -4.25
C ILE A 32 -2.18 14.53 -3.12
N ARG A 33 -2.82 15.52 -2.47
CA ARG A 33 -2.22 16.25 -1.33
C ARG A 33 -2.40 15.51 -0.01
N SER A 34 -3.22 14.46 0.03
CA SER A 34 -3.43 13.67 1.23
C SER A 34 -2.15 12.94 1.63
N ILE A 35 -1.62 13.25 2.82
CA ILE A 35 -0.47 12.53 3.36
C ILE A 35 -0.82 11.05 3.61
N LYS A 36 -2.10 10.75 3.90
CA LYS A 36 -2.59 9.39 4.14
C LYS A 36 -2.46 8.48 2.92
N LEU A 37 -2.55 9.04 1.71
CA LEU A 37 -2.31 8.30 0.46
C LEU A 37 -0.90 7.69 0.44
N TYR A 38 0.12 8.50 0.73
CA TYR A 38 1.52 8.06 0.71
C TYR A 38 1.86 7.19 1.91
N LEU A 39 1.32 7.49 3.10
CA LEU A 39 1.47 6.63 4.28
C LEU A 39 0.87 5.25 4.04
N HIS A 40 -0.28 5.17 3.39
CA HIS A 40 -0.92 3.90 3.03
C HIS A 40 -0.01 3.05 2.13
N GLY A 41 0.50 3.63 1.05
CA GLY A 41 1.46 2.93 0.18
C GLY A 41 2.75 2.51 0.88
N LEU A 42 3.27 3.35 1.78
CA LEU A 42 4.44 3.01 2.59
C LEU A 42 4.17 1.82 3.51
N ILE A 43 2.98 1.76 4.12
CA ILE A 43 2.54 0.61 4.93
C ILE A 43 2.57 -0.66 4.08
N HIS A 44 2.01 -0.64 2.86
CA HIS A 44 2.04 -1.81 1.96
C HIS A 44 3.46 -2.26 1.62
N GLY A 45 4.35 -1.33 1.28
CA GLY A 45 5.77 -1.65 1.05
C GLY A 45 6.44 -2.24 2.28
N ALA A 46 6.21 -1.65 3.46
CA ALA A 46 6.78 -2.13 4.72
C ALA A 46 6.28 -3.55 5.08
N LEU A 47 4.98 -3.81 4.92
CA LEU A 47 4.39 -5.13 5.15
C LEU A 47 4.91 -6.18 4.16
N ALA A 48 5.03 -5.81 2.89
CA ALA A 48 5.61 -6.68 1.86
C ALA A 48 7.08 -7.00 2.18
N TRP A 49 7.86 -6.03 2.65
CA TRP A 49 9.23 -6.31 3.05
C TRP A 49 9.31 -7.18 4.29
N LEU A 50 8.48 -6.88 5.29
CA LEU A 50 8.41 -7.63 6.55
C LEU A 50 8.06 -9.09 6.33
N ILE A 51 7.10 -9.39 5.44
CA ILE A 51 6.68 -10.77 5.17
C ILE A 51 7.70 -11.56 4.35
N LEU A 52 8.49 -10.87 3.53
CA LEU A 52 9.61 -11.47 2.79
C LEU A 52 10.85 -11.66 3.67
N TRP A 53 11.03 -10.81 4.68
CA TRP A 53 12.09 -10.84 5.70
C TRP A 53 13.52 -11.05 5.14
N ASP A 54 13.80 -10.41 4.01
CA ASP A 54 15.11 -10.50 3.35
C ASP A 54 15.43 -9.19 2.63
N LEU A 55 16.59 -8.62 2.96
CA LEU A 55 17.06 -7.34 2.46
C LEU A 55 17.18 -7.31 0.94
N ARG A 56 17.41 -8.45 0.28
CA ARG A 56 17.52 -8.54 -1.18
C ARG A 56 16.23 -8.13 -1.90
N TYR A 57 15.09 -8.20 -1.23
CA TYR A 57 13.79 -7.83 -1.80
C TYR A 57 13.35 -6.39 -1.51
N TRP A 58 14.25 -5.51 -1.04
CA TRP A 58 13.93 -4.10 -0.79
C TRP A 58 13.33 -3.41 -2.03
N ALA A 59 13.84 -3.74 -3.23
CA ALA A 59 13.35 -3.17 -4.49
C ALA A 59 11.92 -3.64 -4.81
N VAL A 60 11.58 -4.89 -4.45
CA VAL A 60 10.22 -5.42 -4.60
C VAL A 60 9.27 -4.68 -3.67
N ALA A 61 9.65 -4.51 -2.39
CA ALA A 61 8.86 -3.75 -1.42
C ALA A 61 8.63 -2.30 -1.87
N LEU A 62 9.67 -1.63 -2.38
CA LEU A 62 9.56 -0.28 -2.92
C LEU A 62 8.64 -0.24 -4.15
N SER A 63 8.77 -1.20 -5.07
CA SER A 63 7.90 -1.28 -6.25
C SER A 63 6.43 -1.46 -5.88
N ILE A 64 6.14 -2.29 -4.87
CA ILE A 64 4.78 -2.48 -4.34
C ILE A 64 4.24 -1.17 -3.79
N ALA A 65 5.02 -0.45 -2.97
CA ALA A 65 4.60 0.84 -2.42
C ALA A 65 4.28 1.85 -3.54
N VAL A 66 5.16 2.01 -4.53
CA VAL A 66 5.00 2.97 -5.63
C VAL A 66 3.78 2.61 -6.49
N VAL A 67 3.66 1.35 -6.90
CA VAL A 67 2.52 0.89 -7.71
C VAL A 67 1.21 1.07 -6.94
N HIS A 68 1.20 0.76 -5.64
CA HIS A 68 0.01 0.92 -4.81
C HIS A 68 -0.45 2.37 -4.72
N VAL A 69 0.48 3.30 -4.45
CA VAL A 69 0.19 4.74 -4.46
C VAL A 69 -0.34 5.17 -5.84
N GLY A 70 0.28 4.71 -6.92
CA GLY A 70 -0.16 5.03 -8.29
C GLY A 70 -1.59 4.56 -8.57
N ILE A 71 -1.94 3.33 -8.17
CA ILE A 71 -3.30 2.80 -8.31
C ILE A 71 -4.29 3.64 -7.48
N ASP A 72 -3.95 3.96 -6.23
CA ASP A 72 -4.82 4.77 -5.38
C ASP A 72 -4.97 6.22 -5.87
N MET A 73 -3.97 6.77 -6.56
CA MET A 73 -4.08 8.05 -7.27
C MET A 73 -5.03 7.96 -8.46
N VAL A 74 -4.93 6.90 -9.26
CA VAL A 74 -5.83 6.66 -10.40
C VAL A 74 -7.27 6.51 -9.91
N LYS A 75 -7.51 5.81 -8.79
CA LYS A 75 -8.83 5.70 -8.16
C LYS A 75 -9.45 7.04 -7.78
N LEU A 76 -8.66 8.09 -7.54
CA LEU A 76 -9.18 9.42 -7.24
C LEU A 76 -9.68 10.18 -8.48
N SER A 77 -9.43 9.65 -9.67
CA SER A 77 -9.84 10.24 -10.95
C SER A 77 -11.15 9.65 -11.50
N PHE A 78 -11.75 8.68 -10.80
CA PHE A 78 -12.99 7.99 -11.17
C PHE A 78 -13.98 8.07 -10.01
#